data_AF-A0A3Q9BTU6-F1
#
_entry.id   AF-A0A3Q9BTU6-F1
#
_cell.length_a   1.000
_cell.length_b   1.000
_cell.length_c   1.000
_cell.angle_alpha   90.00
_cell.angle_beta   90.00
_cell.angle_gamma   90.00
#
_symmetry.space_group_name_H-M   'P 1'
#
loop_
_entity.id
_entity.type
_entity.pdbx_description
1 polymer ?
#
loop_
_entity_poly.entity_id
_entity_poly.type
_entity_poly.pdbx_seq_one_letter_code
_entity_poly.pdbx_strand_id
1 'polypeptide(L)'
;MNAIKASFAISLLAVSLAAIYLLFPSGALKENPSSQATTGLSASASVSVSTLASPTIDIQHSEAIKSATKLLGNPLERSSNLRAIYYQFKDSQDPIERHTAYRAWSACFPTFIAAAGQSVTVEELTSSLPVNSPNRAARIEAYRNLQGRCKAYSDMPREETLRLTAEQQEAANSGRILSPGDTAAKQLTDGNQEAALKIVYNILASKDAFAINSLKDFVQQYLVLQVDAQMLTSSERPDLRAMAFSLAACELGLECGPGSLSALQLCTSIAQCSGTVGERYLQALPNQADRERLHAETRRVLDAIHSGDFKRLGL
;
A
#
# COMPACT_ATOMS: atom_id res chain seq x y z
N MET A 1 -7.33 10.27 37.92
CA MET A 1 -6.09 9.56 37.55
C MET A 1 -6.20 8.61 36.35
N ASN A 2 -7.26 8.70 35.51
CA ASN A 2 -7.44 7.79 34.35
C ASN A 2 -7.34 8.48 32.97
N ALA A 3 -6.91 9.74 32.88
CA ALA A 3 -6.82 10.47 31.62
C ALA A 3 -5.44 10.43 30.93
N ILE A 4 -4.43 9.79 31.54
CA ILE A 4 -3.03 9.84 31.05
C ILE A 4 -2.66 8.62 30.17
N LYS A 5 -3.49 7.55 30.15
CA LYS A 5 -3.15 6.32 29.39
C LYS A 5 -3.62 6.32 27.92
N ALA A 6 -4.55 7.19 27.53
CA ALA A 6 -5.06 7.24 26.15
C ALA A 6 -4.16 8.04 25.17
N SER A 7 -3.30 8.93 25.68
CA SER A 7 -2.38 9.73 24.84
C SER A 7 -1.12 8.99 24.39
N PHE A 8 -0.84 7.79 24.90
CA PHE A 8 0.35 7.03 24.53
C PHE A 8 0.18 6.18 23.25
N ALA A 9 -1.05 5.78 22.90
CA ALA A 9 -1.29 4.91 21.73
C ALA A 9 -1.26 5.66 20.39
N ILE A 10 -1.66 6.94 20.38
CA ILE A 10 -1.66 7.78 19.16
C ILE A 10 -0.26 8.31 18.84
N SER A 11 0.59 8.49 19.85
CA SER A 11 1.98 8.91 19.66
C SER A 11 2.88 7.84 19.04
N LEU A 12 2.58 6.54 19.19
CA LEU A 12 3.43 5.50 18.60
C LEU A 12 3.28 5.40 17.07
N LEU A 13 2.10 5.66 16.51
CA LEU A 13 1.89 5.63 15.04
C LEU A 13 2.46 6.86 14.33
N ALA A 14 2.50 8.02 15.00
CA ALA A 14 3.10 9.24 14.45
C ALA A 14 4.63 9.26 14.55
N VAL A 15 5.21 8.63 15.57
CA VAL A 15 6.67 8.56 15.75
C VAL A 15 7.34 7.62 14.73
N SER A 16 6.67 6.55 14.29
CA SER A 16 7.22 5.64 13.27
C SER A 16 7.34 6.26 11.88
N LEU A 17 6.48 7.22 11.51
CA LEU A 17 6.56 7.94 10.23
C LEU A 17 7.54 9.13 10.28
N ALA A 18 7.72 9.76 11.44
CA ALA A 18 8.68 10.86 11.60
C ALA A 18 10.14 10.38 11.79
N ALA A 19 10.36 9.20 12.39
CA ALA A 19 11.70 8.64 12.60
C ALA A 19 12.41 8.27 11.28
N ILE A 20 11.66 7.93 10.23
CA ILE A 20 12.22 7.62 8.90
C ILE A 20 12.79 8.88 8.23
N TYR A 21 12.29 10.07 8.55
CA TYR A 21 12.75 11.33 7.95
C TYR A 21 13.97 11.95 8.66
N LEU A 22 14.29 11.53 9.89
CA LEU A 22 15.38 12.10 10.70
C LEU A 22 16.67 11.25 10.73
N LEU A 23 16.68 10.06 10.13
CA LEU A 23 17.86 9.17 10.12
C LEU A 23 18.79 9.35 8.90
N PHE A 24 18.53 10.33 8.02
CA PHE A 24 19.44 10.66 6.92
C PHE A 24 20.22 11.95 7.20
N PRO A 25 21.44 11.89 7.74
CA PRO A 25 22.35 13.02 7.70
C PRO A 25 22.80 13.26 6.26
N SER A 26 22.58 14.48 5.76
CA SER A 26 23.14 15.00 4.51
C SER A 26 24.67 15.05 4.61
N GLY A 27 25.33 13.93 4.31
CA GLY A 27 26.79 13.81 4.26
C GLY A 27 27.28 13.83 2.82
N ALA A 28 27.93 14.93 2.42
CA ALA A 28 28.68 15.02 1.18
C ALA A 28 29.81 13.97 1.17
N LEU A 29 29.75 13.00 0.26
CA LEU A 29 30.83 12.04 0.06
C LEU A 29 31.85 12.59 -0.93
N LYS A 30 33.07 12.71 -0.42
CA LYS A 30 34.31 13.12 -1.05
C LYS A 30 34.81 11.97 -1.94
N GLU A 31 35.00 12.23 -3.23
CA GLU A 31 35.66 11.29 -4.14
C GLU A 31 37.11 11.03 -3.72
N ASN A 32 37.56 9.78 -3.83
CA ASN A 32 38.96 9.50 -4.14
C ASN A 32 39.10 8.14 -4.87
N PRO A 33 40.12 7.98 -5.74
CA PRO A 33 40.14 6.96 -6.77
C PRO A 33 40.98 5.72 -6.42
N SER A 34 40.80 4.69 -7.27
CA SER A 34 41.75 3.64 -7.67
C SER A 34 42.19 2.59 -6.65
N SER A 35 41.92 1.31 -6.97
CA SER A 35 42.96 0.27 -7.10
C SER A 35 42.45 -0.99 -7.82
N GLN A 36 43.38 -1.64 -8.52
CA GLN A 36 43.23 -2.69 -9.51
C GLN A 36 43.31 -4.11 -8.93
N ALA A 37 42.95 -5.08 -9.79
CA ALA A 37 43.34 -6.50 -9.84
C ALA A 37 42.83 -7.41 -8.69
N THR A 38 42.31 -8.62 -8.93
CA THR A 38 43.00 -9.75 -9.57
C THR A 38 42.01 -10.89 -9.90
N THR A 39 42.35 -11.67 -10.91
CA THR A 39 41.79 -12.95 -11.40
C THR A 39 41.71 -14.09 -10.36
N GLY A 40 40.73 -15.01 -10.50
CA GLY A 40 40.71 -16.30 -9.79
C GLY A 40 39.63 -17.27 -10.32
N LEU A 41 39.99 -18.52 -10.57
CA LEU A 41 39.26 -19.54 -11.34
C LEU A 41 38.11 -20.26 -10.61
N SER A 42 37.17 -20.75 -11.44
CA SER A 42 36.33 -21.98 -11.41
C SER A 42 36.30 -22.90 -10.18
N ALA A 43 35.07 -23.33 -9.84
CA ALA A 43 34.76 -24.73 -9.55
C ALA A 43 33.26 -25.03 -9.76
N SER A 44 32.95 -25.97 -10.65
CA SER A 44 31.62 -26.56 -10.84
C SER A 44 31.40 -27.68 -9.83
N ALA A 45 30.30 -27.65 -9.08
CA ALA A 45 29.84 -28.77 -8.28
C ALA A 45 28.40 -29.13 -8.70
N SER A 46 28.27 -30.34 -9.23
CA SER A 46 27.01 -31.02 -9.55
C SER A 46 26.32 -31.48 -8.27
N VAL A 47 25.06 -31.08 -8.07
CA VAL A 47 24.21 -31.52 -6.94
C VAL A 47 23.04 -32.34 -7.47
N SER A 48 22.87 -33.50 -6.86
CA SER A 48 21.86 -34.53 -7.14
C SER A 48 20.42 -34.05 -6.90
N VAL A 49 19.52 -34.44 -7.80
CA VAL A 49 18.08 -34.16 -7.72
C VAL A 49 17.42 -35.20 -6.80
N SER A 50 17.00 -34.77 -5.61
CA SER A 50 16.06 -35.51 -4.77
C SER A 50 14.63 -35.06 -5.09
N THR A 51 13.82 -35.98 -5.61
CA THR A 51 12.37 -35.82 -5.82
C THR A 51 11.65 -35.70 -4.48
N LEU A 52 11.20 -34.50 -4.14
CA LEU A 52 10.27 -34.25 -3.02
C LEU A 52 8.83 -34.32 -3.51
N ALA A 53 8.03 -35.10 -2.78
CA ALA A 53 6.60 -35.27 -2.95
C ALA A 53 5.85 -33.94 -2.78
N SER A 54 4.83 -33.71 -3.61
CA SER A 54 4.01 -32.50 -3.59
C SER A 54 3.18 -32.40 -2.30
N PRO A 55 3.21 -31.25 -1.59
CA PRO A 55 2.30 -31.02 -0.47
C PRO A 55 0.88 -30.76 -0.98
N THR A 56 -0.08 -31.39 -0.30
CA THR A 56 -1.52 -31.22 -0.54
C THR A 56 -1.93 -29.80 -0.12
N ILE A 57 -2.38 -28.99 -1.08
CA ILE A 57 -2.79 -27.61 -0.86
C ILE A 57 -4.20 -27.58 -0.27
N ASP A 58 -4.32 -26.90 0.87
CA ASP A 58 -5.56 -26.64 1.59
C ASP A 58 -6.56 -25.86 0.72
N ILE A 59 -7.80 -26.34 0.68
CA ILE A 59 -8.85 -25.93 -0.27
C ILE A 59 -9.24 -24.45 -0.07
N GLN A 60 -9.01 -23.88 1.12
CA GLN A 60 -9.22 -22.44 1.36
C GLN A 60 -8.31 -21.52 0.54
N HIS A 61 -7.11 -21.96 0.13
CA HIS A 61 -6.23 -21.16 -0.72
C HIS A 61 -6.72 -21.09 -2.17
N SER A 62 -7.55 -22.02 -2.62
CA SER A 62 -8.03 -22.08 -4.01
C SER A 62 -9.09 -21.03 -4.34
N GLU A 63 -9.88 -20.57 -3.37
CA GLU A 63 -10.94 -19.58 -3.61
C GLU A 63 -10.38 -18.16 -3.76
N ALA A 64 -9.37 -17.80 -2.95
CA ALA A 64 -8.64 -16.54 -3.11
C ALA A 64 -8.01 -16.39 -4.50
N ILE A 65 -7.57 -17.50 -5.10
CA ILE A 65 -6.95 -17.56 -6.43
C ILE A 65 -7.98 -17.38 -7.55
N LYS A 66 -9.21 -17.93 -7.40
CA LYS A 66 -10.28 -17.75 -8.40
C LYS A 66 -10.89 -16.35 -8.35
N SER A 67 -11.02 -15.76 -7.16
CA SER A 67 -11.50 -14.39 -6.97
C SER A 67 -10.63 -13.32 -7.64
N ALA A 68 -9.31 -13.55 -7.72
CA ALA A 68 -8.30 -12.58 -8.16
C ALA A 68 -8.45 -12.08 -9.63
N THR A 69 -9.41 -12.60 -10.39
CA THR A 69 -9.53 -12.47 -11.86
C THR A 69 -10.79 -11.74 -12.34
N LYS A 70 -11.68 -11.31 -11.45
CA LYS A 70 -12.81 -10.48 -11.87
C LYS A 70 -12.27 -9.07 -12.09
N LEU A 71 -12.20 -8.65 -13.36
CA LEU A 71 -11.86 -7.30 -13.80
C LEU A 71 -12.92 -6.33 -13.24
N LEU A 72 -12.82 -6.04 -11.95
CA LEU A 72 -13.78 -5.25 -11.22
C LEU A 72 -13.47 -3.82 -11.61
N GLY A 73 -14.40 -3.17 -12.30
CA GLY A 73 -14.44 -1.72 -12.32
C GLY A 73 -14.59 -1.27 -10.87
N ASN A 74 -13.47 -1.00 -10.18
CA ASN A 74 -13.44 -0.74 -8.76
C ASN A 74 -14.24 0.54 -8.47
N PRO A 75 -15.49 0.44 -7.97
CA PRO A 75 -16.36 1.61 -7.87
C PRO A 75 -15.92 2.55 -6.75
N LEU A 76 -15.03 2.07 -5.86
CA LEU A 76 -14.55 2.77 -4.69
C LEU A 76 -13.95 4.14 -5.03
N GLU A 77 -13.06 4.20 -6.02
CA GLU A 77 -12.24 5.37 -6.30
C GLU A 77 -13.10 6.57 -6.76
N ARG A 78 -14.24 6.31 -7.42
CA ARG A 78 -15.18 7.35 -7.88
C ARG A 78 -16.38 7.55 -6.95
N SER A 79 -16.56 6.71 -5.94
CA SER A 79 -17.77 6.73 -5.12
C SER A 79 -17.93 8.03 -4.34
N SER A 80 -19.13 8.61 -4.41
CA SER A 80 -19.58 9.71 -3.56
C SER A 80 -20.22 9.23 -2.24
N ASN A 81 -20.41 7.92 -2.06
CA ASN A 81 -21.00 7.33 -0.88
C ASN A 81 -20.24 6.06 -0.48
N LEU A 82 -19.27 6.20 0.42
CA LEU A 82 -18.43 5.09 0.86
C LEU A 82 -19.17 4.13 1.79
N ARG A 83 -20.24 4.57 2.47
CA ARG A 83 -21.11 3.68 3.24
C ARG A 83 -21.82 2.68 2.35
N ALA A 84 -22.35 3.13 1.21
CA ALA A 84 -23.00 2.23 0.25
C ALA A 84 -22.04 1.14 -0.24
N ILE A 85 -20.80 1.51 -0.59
CA ILE A 85 -19.76 0.55 -1.01
C ILE A 85 -19.43 -0.45 0.11
N TYR A 86 -19.26 0.04 1.34
CA TYR A 86 -19.02 -0.84 2.50
C TYR A 86 -20.14 -1.86 2.69
N TYR A 87 -21.40 -1.41 2.79
CA TYR A 87 -22.52 -2.32 3.03
C TYR A 87 -22.79 -3.27 1.85
N GLN A 88 -22.46 -2.84 0.62
CA GLN A 88 -22.57 -3.69 -0.56
C GLN A 88 -21.64 -4.90 -0.49
N PHE A 89 -20.42 -4.74 0.04
CA PHE A 89 -19.37 -5.75 -0.09
C PHE A 89 -18.89 -6.38 1.23
N LYS A 90 -19.26 -5.82 2.39
CA LYS A 90 -18.74 -6.26 3.72
C LYS A 90 -18.97 -7.75 4.01
N ASP A 91 -20.06 -8.32 3.51
CA ASP A 91 -20.46 -9.72 3.74
C ASP A 91 -20.16 -10.62 2.52
N SER A 92 -19.42 -10.12 1.52
CA SER A 92 -19.12 -10.89 0.32
C SER A 92 -18.26 -12.12 0.62
N GLN A 93 -18.47 -13.20 -0.12
CA GLN A 93 -17.59 -14.38 -0.09
C GLN A 93 -16.30 -14.14 -0.88
N ASP A 94 -16.28 -13.16 -1.77
CA ASP A 94 -15.10 -12.75 -2.53
C ASP A 94 -14.14 -11.91 -1.65
N PRO A 95 -12.88 -12.35 -1.42
CA PRO A 95 -11.89 -11.58 -0.67
C PRO A 95 -11.61 -10.18 -1.23
N ILE A 96 -11.65 -9.99 -2.55
CA ILE A 96 -11.43 -8.67 -3.17
C ILE A 96 -12.57 -7.73 -2.80
N GLU A 97 -13.82 -8.19 -2.93
CA GLU A 97 -14.98 -7.38 -2.56
C GLU A 97 -14.95 -7.03 -1.06
N ARG A 98 -14.65 -7.99 -0.18
CA ARG A 98 -14.47 -7.70 1.27
C ARG A 98 -13.39 -6.66 1.51
N HIS A 99 -12.26 -6.74 0.81
CA HIS A 99 -11.21 -5.74 0.92
C HIS A 99 -11.67 -4.37 0.36
N THR A 100 -12.46 -4.32 -0.70
CA THR A 100 -13.10 -3.08 -1.18
C THR A 100 -13.99 -2.47 -0.11
N ALA A 101 -14.77 -3.27 0.63
CA ALA A 101 -15.55 -2.79 1.77
C ALA A 101 -14.64 -2.19 2.85
N TYR A 102 -13.58 -2.92 3.22
CA TYR A 102 -12.60 -2.44 4.20
C TYR A 102 -11.91 -1.14 3.78
N ARG A 103 -11.53 -0.98 2.50
CA ARG A 103 -10.99 0.29 1.99
C ARG A 103 -12.01 1.42 2.04
N ALA A 104 -13.28 1.14 1.76
CA ALA A 104 -14.35 2.14 1.89
C ALA A 104 -14.53 2.59 3.34
N TRP A 105 -14.44 1.66 4.30
CA TRP A 105 -14.48 1.95 5.73
C TRP A 105 -13.25 2.74 6.21
N SER A 106 -12.05 2.26 5.91
CA SER A 106 -10.78 2.86 6.37
C SER A 106 -10.48 4.21 5.74
N ALA A 107 -11.10 4.54 4.61
CA ALA A 107 -11.09 5.89 4.07
C ALA A 107 -11.85 6.91 4.94
N CYS A 108 -12.79 6.44 5.77
CA CYS A 108 -13.56 7.28 6.69
C CYS A 108 -13.04 7.20 8.14
N PHE A 109 -12.60 6.04 8.59
CA PHE A 109 -12.25 5.80 9.99
C PHE A 109 -10.81 5.31 10.16
N PRO A 110 -10.08 5.78 11.20
CA PRO A 110 -10.57 6.54 12.36
C PRO A 110 -10.63 8.06 12.16
N THR A 111 -10.29 8.58 10.97
CA THR A 111 -10.18 10.03 10.71
C THR A 111 -11.43 10.83 11.07
N PHE A 112 -12.63 10.32 10.76
CA PHE A 112 -13.89 11.00 11.03
C PHE A 112 -14.66 10.40 12.22
N ILE A 113 -13.96 10.07 13.32
CA ILE A 113 -14.59 9.72 14.61
C ILE A 113 -14.66 10.96 15.51
N ALA A 114 -15.86 11.32 15.96
CA ALA A 114 -16.03 12.47 16.84
C ALA A 114 -15.56 12.18 18.27
N ALA A 115 -15.10 13.22 18.95
CA ALA A 115 -14.98 13.20 20.41
C ALA A 115 -16.37 13.00 21.05
N ALA A 116 -16.39 12.52 22.29
CA ALA A 116 -17.65 12.25 23.00
C ALA A 116 -18.51 13.52 23.11
N GLY A 117 -19.76 13.44 22.65
CA GLY A 117 -20.71 14.56 22.66
C GLY A 117 -20.47 15.64 21.60
N GLN A 118 -19.55 15.43 20.66
CA GLN A 118 -19.23 16.38 19.59
C GLN A 118 -19.52 15.79 18.20
N SER A 119 -19.47 16.64 17.17
CA SER A 119 -19.51 16.24 15.76
C SER A 119 -18.12 16.47 15.14
N VAL A 120 -17.68 15.61 14.23
CA VAL A 120 -16.42 15.85 13.51
C VAL A 120 -16.60 17.01 12.54
N THR A 121 -15.72 18.00 12.65
CA THR A 121 -15.64 19.12 11.71
C THR A 121 -14.33 19.06 10.94
N VAL A 122 -14.34 19.55 9.70
CA VAL A 122 -13.10 19.66 8.91
C VAL A 122 -12.16 20.69 9.55
N GLU A 123 -12.72 21.72 10.17
CA GLU A 123 -11.99 22.75 10.90
C GLU A 123 -11.12 22.16 12.00
N GLU A 124 -11.66 21.23 12.80
CA GLU A 124 -10.92 20.52 13.84
C GLU A 124 -9.80 19.66 13.23
N LEU A 125 -10.12 18.84 12.22
CA LEU A 125 -9.14 17.97 11.54
C LEU A 125 -8.01 18.73 10.86
N THR A 126 -8.26 19.97 10.46
CA THR A 126 -7.30 20.80 9.71
C THR A 126 -6.64 21.89 10.56
N SER A 127 -6.98 21.96 11.85
CA SER A 127 -6.44 22.95 12.79
C SER A 127 -4.92 22.84 12.97
N SER A 128 -4.36 21.63 12.86
CA SER A 128 -2.93 21.34 12.98
C SER A 128 -2.14 21.54 11.68
N LEU A 129 -2.81 21.86 10.56
CA LEU A 129 -2.11 22.06 9.30
C LEU A 129 -1.20 23.30 9.37
N PRO A 130 0.07 23.22 8.91
CA PRO A 130 0.98 24.37 8.94
C PRO A 130 0.39 25.56 8.19
N VAL A 131 0.24 26.69 8.88
CA VAL A 131 -0.45 27.90 8.37
C VAL A 131 0.14 28.39 7.05
N ASN A 132 1.47 28.32 6.92
CA ASN A 132 2.21 28.79 5.75
C ASN A 132 2.49 27.69 4.71
N SER A 133 1.83 26.53 4.81
CA SER A 133 2.01 25.48 3.80
C SER A 133 1.38 25.93 2.47
N PRO A 134 2.11 25.85 1.34
CA PRO A 134 1.60 26.29 0.03
C PRO A 134 0.34 25.54 -0.40
N ASN A 135 0.16 24.30 0.08
CA ASN A 135 -0.98 23.45 -0.27
C ASN A 135 -2.08 23.44 0.81
N ARG A 136 -2.02 24.31 1.83
CA ARG A 136 -2.97 24.28 2.95
C ARG A 136 -4.43 24.35 2.51
N ALA A 137 -4.77 25.28 1.61
CA ALA A 137 -6.14 25.43 1.11
C ALA A 137 -6.62 24.18 0.36
N ALA A 138 -5.76 23.63 -0.52
CA ALA A 138 -6.07 22.40 -1.26
C ALA A 138 -6.26 21.19 -0.34
N ARG A 139 -5.48 21.10 0.74
CA ARG A 139 -5.65 20.05 1.76
C ARG A 139 -6.98 20.16 2.49
N ILE A 140 -7.37 21.36 2.90
CA ILE A 140 -8.67 21.59 3.55
C ILE A 140 -9.79 21.15 2.61
N GLU A 141 -9.70 21.51 1.32
CA GLU A 141 -10.70 21.11 0.33
C GLU A 141 -10.71 19.58 0.11
N ALA A 142 -9.56 18.93 0.09
CA ALA A 142 -9.51 17.46 0.02
C ALA A 142 -10.14 16.79 1.25
N TYR A 143 -9.96 17.34 2.45
CA TYR A 143 -10.65 16.87 3.66
C TYR A 143 -12.17 17.04 3.55
N ARG A 144 -12.66 18.18 3.02
CA ARG A 144 -14.10 18.38 2.77
C ARG A 144 -14.66 17.37 1.78
N ASN A 145 -13.95 17.14 0.67
CA ASN A 145 -14.36 16.15 -0.33
C ASN A 145 -14.40 14.74 0.25
N LEU A 146 -13.38 14.35 1.03
CA LEU A 146 -13.36 13.05 1.70
C LEU A 146 -14.48 12.92 2.74
N GLN A 147 -14.70 13.95 3.57
CA GLN A 147 -15.82 13.97 4.53
C GLN A 147 -17.17 13.86 3.79
N GLY A 148 -17.32 14.53 2.65
CA GLY A 148 -18.52 14.45 1.81
C GLY A 148 -18.82 13.02 1.36
N ARG A 149 -17.79 12.25 1.00
CA ARG A 149 -17.92 10.82 0.65
C ARG A 149 -18.26 9.93 1.84
N CYS A 150 -17.86 10.35 3.03
CA CYS A 150 -18.16 9.70 4.31
C CYS A 150 -19.46 10.17 4.96
N LYS A 151 -20.16 11.16 4.37
CA LYS A 151 -21.35 11.80 4.96
C LYS A 151 -22.45 10.81 5.33
N ALA A 152 -22.59 9.73 4.57
CA ALA A 152 -23.57 8.70 4.87
C ALA A 152 -23.33 7.98 6.21
N TYR A 153 -22.18 8.15 6.86
CA TYR A 153 -21.91 7.68 8.22
C TYR A 153 -22.21 8.72 9.31
N SER A 154 -22.62 9.94 8.98
CA SER A 154 -22.74 11.03 9.97
C SER A 154 -23.82 10.81 11.03
N ASP A 155 -24.79 9.94 10.75
CA ASP A 155 -25.87 9.53 11.65
C ASP A 155 -25.49 8.32 12.53
N MET A 156 -24.35 7.68 12.28
CA MET A 156 -23.90 6.52 13.04
C MET A 156 -23.48 6.95 14.47
N PRO A 157 -24.04 6.32 15.53
CA PRO A 157 -23.62 6.62 16.90
C PRO A 157 -22.13 6.36 17.09
N ARG A 158 -21.46 7.26 17.82
CA ARG A 158 -20.01 7.16 18.10
C ARG A 158 -19.59 5.79 18.62
N GLU A 159 -20.34 5.23 19.56
CA GLU A 159 -20.03 3.92 20.15
C GLU A 159 -20.12 2.80 19.12
N GLU A 160 -21.06 2.88 18.18
CA GLU A 160 -21.16 1.93 17.07
C GLU A 160 -19.99 2.09 16.09
N THR A 161 -19.60 3.33 15.77
CA THR A 161 -18.42 3.60 14.95
C THR A 161 -17.15 3.03 15.57
N LEU A 162 -16.96 3.19 16.88
CA LEU A 162 -15.82 2.64 17.60
C LEU A 162 -15.83 1.11 17.61
N ARG A 163 -16.99 0.51 17.88
CA ARG A 163 -17.17 -0.95 17.87
C ARG A 163 -16.83 -1.53 16.49
N LEU A 164 -17.39 -0.97 15.43
CA LEU A 164 -17.10 -1.40 14.06
C LEU A 164 -15.64 -1.15 13.66
N THR A 165 -15.04 -0.04 14.09
CA THR A 165 -13.61 0.22 13.83
C THR A 165 -12.73 -0.85 14.49
N ALA A 166 -13.03 -1.24 15.73
CA ALA A 166 -12.31 -2.32 16.41
C ALA A 166 -12.52 -3.68 15.71
N GLU A 167 -13.75 -3.99 15.29
CA GLU A 167 -14.08 -5.21 14.55
C GLU A 167 -13.32 -5.30 13.22
N GLN A 168 -13.26 -4.20 12.46
CA GLN A 168 -12.52 -4.12 11.21
C GLN A 168 -11.01 -4.27 11.44
N GLN A 169 -10.46 -3.66 12.48
CA GLN A 169 -9.04 -3.82 12.82
C GLN A 169 -8.71 -5.27 13.18
N GLU A 170 -9.57 -5.94 13.96
CA GLU A 170 -9.38 -7.35 14.32
C GLU A 170 -9.48 -8.27 13.10
N ALA A 171 -10.44 -8.01 12.21
CA ALA A 171 -10.56 -8.73 10.96
C ALA A 171 -9.34 -8.52 10.05
N ALA A 172 -8.75 -7.33 10.01
CA ALA A 172 -7.51 -7.07 9.29
C ALA A 172 -6.32 -7.83 9.90
N ASN A 173 -6.15 -7.74 11.23
CA ASN A 173 -5.07 -8.41 11.96
C ASN A 173 -5.13 -9.93 11.80
N SER A 174 -6.33 -10.52 11.81
CA SER A 174 -6.55 -11.95 11.64
C SER A 174 -6.46 -12.43 10.18
N GLY A 175 -6.32 -11.54 9.21
CA GLY A 175 -6.20 -11.90 7.80
C GLY A 175 -7.52 -11.95 7.02
N ARG A 176 -8.68 -11.75 7.67
CA ARG A 176 -10.01 -12.03 7.10
C ARG A 176 -10.44 -11.08 5.96
N ILE A 177 -9.93 -9.85 5.99
CA ILE A 177 -10.28 -8.76 5.05
C ILE A 177 -9.05 -8.19 4.33
N LEU A 178 -7.93 -8.92 4.36
CA LEU A 178 -6.73 -8.54 3.63
C LEU A 178 -6.99 -8.56 2.12
N SER A 179 -6.36 -7.63 1.41
CA SER A 179 -6.28 -7.72 -0.04
C SER A 179 -5.46 -8.95 -0.44
N PRO A 180 -5.53 -9.38 -1.70
CA PRO A 180 -4.62 -10.41 -2.21
C PRO A 180 -3.14 -10.07 -1.95
N GLY A 181 -2.72 -8.82 -2.16
CA GLY A 181 -1.34 -8.39 -1.93
C GLY A 181 -0.96 -8.33 -0.45
N ASP A 182 -1.85 -7.86 0.42
CA ASP A 182 -1.61 -7.87 1.88
C ASP A 182 -1.56 -9.31 2.41
N THR A 183 -2.34 -10.22 1.81
CA THR A 183 -2.28 -11.66 2.13
C THR A 183 -0.90 -12.22 1.77
N ALA A 184 -0.35 -11.85 0.60
CA ALA A 184 1.01 -12.22 0.23
C ALA A 184 2.06 -11.63 1.20
N ALA A 185 1.93 -10.35 1.57
CA ALA A 185 2.82 -9.70 2.54
C ALA A 185 2.76 -10.39 3.91
N LYS A 186 1.56 -10.77 4.36
CA LYS A 186 1.38 -11.53 5.60
C LYS A 186 2.04 -12.91 5.53
N GLN A 187 1.84 -13.67 4.46
CA GLN A 187 2.51 -14.97 4.28
C GLN A 187 4.03 -14.83 4.31
N LEU A 188 4.57 -13.76 3.72
CA LEU A 188 6.00 -13.47 3.78
C LEU A 188 6.47 -13.17 5.21
N THR A 189 5.73 -12.33 5.95
CA THR A 189 5.99 -12.02 7.36
C THR A 189 5.91 -13.27 8.26
N ASP A 190 5.00 -14.19 7.96
CA ASP A 190 4.83 -15.46 8.68
C ASP A 190 5.89 -16.52 8.28
N GLY A 191 6.83 -16.18 7.38
CA GLY A 191 7.92 -17.07 6.93
C GLY A 191 7.56 -18.01 5.78
N ASN A 192 6.33 -17.96 5.26
CA ASN A 192 5.84 -18.81 4.18
C ASN A 192 6.11 -18.18 2.80
N GLN A 193 7.38 -18.01 2.44
CA GLN A 193 7.79 -17.33 1.20
C GLN A 193 7.21 -17.99 -0.08
N GLU A 194 7.16 -19.31 -0.15
CA GLU A 194 6.59 -20.02 -1.32
C GLU A 194 5.11 -19.70 -1.53
N ALA A 195 4.33 -19.71 -0.44
CA ALA A 195 2.91 -19.36 -0.48
C ALA A 195 2.71 -17.90 -0.89
N ALA A 196 3.53 -16.99 -0.34
CA ALA A 196 3.50 -15.57 -0.68
C ALA A 196 3.77 -15.35 -2.19
N LEU A 197 4.85 -15.94 -2.72
CA LEU A 197 5.19 -15.84 -4.14
C LEU A 197 4.07 -16.40 -5.01
N LYS A 198 3.50 -17.57 -4.67
CA LYS A 198 2.38 -18.13 -5.44
C LYS A 198 1.19 -17.17 -5.55
N ILE A 199 0.85 -16.45 -4.48
CA ILE A 199 -0.21 -15.43 -4.50
C ILE A 199 0.17 -14.29 -5.46
N VAL A 200 1.40 -13.80 -5.38
CA VAL A 200 1.91 -12.71 -6.24
C VAL A 200 1.87 -13.10 -7.71
N TYR A 201 2.31 -14.31 -8.05
CA TYR A 201 2.22 -14.85 -9.41
C TYR A 201 0.79 -14.84 -9.93
N ASN A 202 -0.18 -15.26 -9.12
CA ASN A 202 -1.59 -15.26 -9.51
C ASN A 202 -2.15 -13.84 -9.70
N ILE A 203 -1.76 -12.89 -8.84
CA ILE A 203 -2.14 -11.47 -8.96
C ILE A 203 -1.61 -10.88 -10.27
N LEU A 204 -0.33 -11.11 -10.59
CA LEU A 204 0.27 -10.57 -11.81
C LEU A 204 -0.32 -11.21 -13.07
N ALA A 205 -0.59 -12.52 -13.01
CA ALA A 205 -1.23 -13.25 -14.11
C ALA A 205 -2.67 -12.81 -14.36
N SER A 206 -3.40 -12.37 -13.33
CA SER A 206 -4.78 -11.94 -13.48
C SER A 206 -4.93 -10.59 -14.20
N LYS A 207 -3.87 -9.78 -14.21
CA LYS A 207 -3.86 -8.40 -14.73
C LYS A 207 -4.90 -7.50 -14.06
N ASP A 208 -5.43 -7.89 -12.91
CA ASP A 208 -6.39 -7.09 -12.16
C ASP A 208 -5.67 -5.90 -11.51
N ALA A 209 -6.03 -4.69 -11.94
CA ALA A 209 -5.36 -3.48 -11.53
C ALA A 209 -5.42 -3.25 -10.01
N PHE A 210 -6.52 -3.65 -9.36
CA PHE A 210 -6.68 -3.49 -7.92
C PHE A 210 -5.77 -4.45 -7.15
N ALA A 211 -5.77 -5.72 -7.53
CA ALA A 211 -4.90 -6.73 -6.93
C ALA A 211 -3.42 -6.36 -7.13
N ILE A 212 -3.05 -5.86 -8.31
CA ILE A 212 -1.68 -5.38 -8.59
C ILE A 212 -1.30 -4.19 -7.70
N ASN A 213 -2.19 -3.20 -7.54
CA ASN A 213 -1.95 -2.07 -6.64
C ASN A 213 -1.75 -2.51 -5.19
N SER A 214 -2.40 -3.61 -4.77
CA SER A 214 -2.26 -4.14 -3.41
C SER A 214 -0.90 -4.78 -3.12
N LEU A 215 -0.06 -5.04 -4.13
CA LEU A 215 1.26 -5.65 -3.96
C LEU A 215 2.31 -4.72 -3.33
N LYS A 216 2.02 -3.43 -3.15
CA LYS A 216 2.98 -2.43 -2.65
C LYS A 216 3.74 -2.87 -1.38
N ASP A 217 3.02 -3.42 -0.39
CA ASP A 217 3.59 -3.74 0.92
C ASP A 217 4.38 -5.06 0.85
N PHE A 218 3.89 -6.03 0.07
CA PHE A 218 4.65 -7.24 -0.26
C PHE A 218 5.97 -6.92 -0.94
N VAL A 219 5.96 -6.09 -1.99
CA VAL A 219 7.15 -5.73 -2.78
C VAL A 219 8.18 -5.04 -1.89
N GLN A 220 7.73 -4.11 -1.06
CA GLN A 220 8.62 -3.42 -0.13
C GLN A 220 9.30 -4.40 0.83
N GLN A 221 8.54 -5.31 1.46
CA GLN A 221 9.09 -6.29 2.41
C GLN A 221 10.01 -7.30 1.74
N TYR A 222 9.60 -7.84 0.59
CA TYR A 222 10.34 -8.88 -0.13
C TYR A 222 11.72 -8.40 -0.57
N LEU A 223 11.81 -7.16 -1.04
CA LEU A 223 13.08 -6.57 -1.45
C LEU A 223 14.02 -6.30 -0.28
N VAL A 224 13.48 -5.82 0.85
CA VAL A 224 14.28 -5.64 2.07
C VAL A 224 14.89 -6.97 2.50
N LEU A 225 14.10 -8.05 2.52
CA LEU A 225 14.61 -9.39 2.86
C LEU A 225 15.71 -9.87 1.91
N GLN A 226 15.57 -9.63 0.60
CA GLN A 226 16.60 -10.01 -0.38
C GLN A 226 17.90 -9.22 -0.20
N VAL A 227 17.80 -7.91 0.08
CA VAL A 227 18.96 -7.05 0.34
C VAL A 227 19.68 -7.47 1.62
N ASP A 228 18.94 -7.68 2.71
CA ASP A 228 19.50 -8.09 4.00
C ASP A 228 20.16 -9.47 3.90
N ALA A 229 19.55 -10.41 3.17
CA ALA A 229 20.10 -11.75 2.95
C ALA A 229 21.43 -11.72 2.17
N GLN A 230 21.65 -10.72 1.32
CA GLN A 230 22.86 -10.60 0.51
C GLN A 230 24.00 -9.85 1.23
N MET A 231 23.74 -9.22 2.38
CA MET A 231 24.71 -8.38 3.12
C MET A 231 25.42 -7.32 2.25
N LEU A 232 24.77 -6.88 1.17
CA LEU A 232 25.33 -5.87 0.26
C LEU A 232 24.83 -4.48 0.64
N THR A 233 25.69 -3.47 0.50
CA THR A 233 25.25 -2.07 0.43
C THR A 233 24.41 -1.89 -0.84
N SER A 234 23.11 -2.07 -0.69
CA SER A 234 22.18 -2.02 -1.81
C SER A 234 21.85 -0.59 -2.20
N SER A 235 21.99 -0.28 -3.48
CA SER A 235 21.44 0.94 -4.09
C SER A 235 19.96 0.78 -4.51
N GLU A 236 19.37 -0.37 -4.21
CA GLU A 236 17.96 -0.62 -4.48
C GLU A 236 17.09 0.34 -3.69
N ARG A 237 15.99 0.74 -4.32
CA ARG A 237 14.98 1.64 -3.77
C ARG A 237 13.65 0.90 -3.68
N PRO A 238 13.42 0.12 -2.61
CA PRO A 238 12.19 -0.66 -2.42
C PRO A 238 10.94 0.21 -2.48
N ASP A 239 11.05 1.46 -2.01
CA ASP A 239 10.01 2.48 -2.08
C ASP A 239 9.61 2.80 -3.53
N LEU A 240 10.59 2.99 -4.43
CA LEU A 240 10.33 3.25 -5.85
C LEU A 240 9.70 2.05 -6.54
N ARG A 241 10.15 0.82 -6.21
CA ARG A 241 9.55 -0.40 -6.76
C ARG A 241 8.12 -0.60 -6.27
N ALA A 242 7.83 -0.40 -4.99
CA ALA A 242 6.47 -0.46 -4.47
C ALA A 242 5.55 0.58 -5.16
N MET A 243 6.02 1.82 -5.32
CA MET A 243 5.29 2.86 -6.05
C MET A 243 5.03 2.50 -7.53
N ALA A 244 5.97 1.80 -8.18
CA ALA A 244 5.82 1.39 -9.57
C ALA A 244 4.62 0.45 -9.79
N PHE A 245 4.28 -0.40 -8.82
CA PHE A 245 3.06 -1.24 -8.89
C PHE A 245 1.78 -0.41 -8.82
N SER A 246 1.76 0.64 -7.99
CA SER A 246 0.62 1.57 -7.93
C SER A 246 0.44 2.32 -9.26
N LEU A 247 1.53 2.77 -9.88
CA LEU A 247 1.47 3.43 -11.20
C LEU A 247 1.06 2.47 -12.30
N ALA A 248 1.61 1.24 -12.31
CA ALA A 248 1.24 0.22 -13.27
C ALA A 248 -0.25 -0.13 -13.16
N ALA A 249 -0.79 -0.21 -11.94
CA ALA A 249 -2.23 -0.41 -11.72
C ALA A 249 -3.08 0.71 -12.33
N CYS A 250 -2.65 1.98 -12.21
CA CYS A 250 -3.33 3.09 -12.88
C CYS A 250 -3.39 2.90 -14.40
N GLU A 251 -2.26 2.53 -15.01
CA GLU A 251 -2.17 2.26 -16.47
C GLU A 251 -2.98 1.03 -16.90
N LEU A 252 -3.20 0.07 -15.99
CA LEU A 252 -4.05 -1.10 -16.19
C LEU A 252 -5.54 -0.84 -15.93
N GLY A 253 -5.92 0.42 -15.67
CA GLY A 253 -7.32 0.85 -15.58
C GLY A 253 -7.84 1.11 -14.15
N LEU A 254 -6.97 1.11 -13.14
CA LEU A 254 -7.35 1.64 -11.83
C LEU A 254 -7.62 3.15 -11.94
N GLU A 255 -8.72 3.62 -11.36
CA GLU A 255 -9.04 5.05 -11.37
C GLU A 255 -8.04 5.85 -10.51
N CYS A 256 -7.20 6.62 -11.19
CA CYS A 256 -6.12 7.40 -10.59
C CYS A 256 -6.21 8.89 -10.90
N GLY A 257 -7.36 9.37 -11.38
CA GLY A 257 -7.60 10.79 -11.69
C GLY A 257 -7.51 11.70 -10.46
N PRO A 258 -7.45 13.02 -10.65
CA PRO A 258 -7.28 14.00 -9.57
C PRO A 258 -8.41 13.99 -8.53
N GLY A 259 -9.58 13.48 -8.90
CA GLY A 259 -10.74 13.30 -8.02
C GLY A 259 -10.89 11.88 -7.47
N SER A 260 -9.93 10.96 -7.67
CA SER A 260 -10.04 9.62 -7.10
C SER A 260 -9.94 9.64 -5.57
N LEU A 261 -10.45 8.59 -4.92
CA LEU A 261 -10.33 8.44 -3.46
C LEU A 261 -8.86 8.45 -3.05
N SER A 262 -8.02 7.71 -3.78
CA SER A 262 -6.58 7.63 -3.54
C SER A 262 -5.90 9.00 -3.73
N ALA A 263 -6.28 9.78 -4.74
CA ALA A 263 -5.77 11.14 -4.91
C ALA A 263 -6.17 12.07 -3.76
N LEU A 264 -7.41 12.00 -3.27
CA LEU A 264 -7.84 12.75 -2.10
C LEU A 264 -7.02 12.37 -0.85
N GLN A 265 -6.81 11.07 -0.62
CA GLN A 265 -6.01 10.55 0.49
C GLN A 265 -4.54 10.99 0.43
N LEU A 266 -3.94 11.06 -0.76
CA LEU A 266 -2.58 11.61 -0.93
C LEU A 266 -2.50 13.10 -0.61
N CYS A 267 -3.50 13.90 -1.00
CA CYS A 267 -3.53 15.32 -0.64
C CYS A 267 -3.65 15.50 0.88
N THR A 268 -4.57 14.77 1.52
CA THR A 268 -4.78 14.92 2.97
C THR A 268 -3.58 14.45 3.79
N SER A 269 -2.91 13.36 3.39
CA SER A 269 -1.80 12.75 4.13
C SER A 269 -0.44 13.44 3.88
N ILE A 270 -0.03 13.61 2.62
CA ILE A 270 1.33 14.05 2.27
C ILE A 270 1.38 15.40 1.55
N ALA A 271 0.27 16.15 1.52
CA ALA A 271 0.16 17.48 0.93
C ALA A 271 0.40 17.54 -0.60
N GLN A 272 0.36 16.42 -1.31
CA GLN A 272 0.44 16.37 -2.77
C GLN A 272 -0.96 16.43 -3.37
N CYS A 273 -1.37 17.63 -3.79
CA CYS A 273 -2.78 17.96 -4.07
C CYS A 273 -3.12 18.20 -5.55
N SER A 274 -2.13 18.19 -6.44
CA SER A 274 -2.31 18.52 -7.85
C SER A 274 -2.07 17.32 -8.75
N GLY A 275 -2.88 17.17 -9.80
CA GLY A 275 -2.75 16.09 -10.76
C GLY A 275 -3.34 14.76 -10.30
N THR A 276 -3.09 13.73 -11.11
CA THR A 276 -3.38 12.31 -10.89
C THR A 276 -2.60 11.73 -9.72
N VAL A 277 -2.96 10.53 -9.26
CA VAL A 277 -2.19 9.75 -8.26
C VAL A 277 -0.72 9.62 -8.69
N GLY A 278 -0.47 9.34 -9.98
CA GLY A 278 0.88 9.18 -10.48
C GLY A 278 1.71 10.45 -10.48
N GLU A 279 1.13 11.55 -10.93
CA GLU A 279 1.79 12.87 -10.89
C GLU A 279 2.12 13.29 -9.45
N ARG A 280 1.26 12.96 -8.47
CA ARG A 280 1.51 13.25 -7.06
C ARG A 280 2.64 12.43 -6.47
N TYR A 281 2.76 11.15 -6.82
CA TYR A 281 3.92 10.35 -6.43
C TYR A 281 5.21 10.93 -7.02
N LEU A 282 5.21 11.33 -8.29
CA LEU A 282 6.37 11.94 -8.93
C LEU A 282 6.75 13.29 -8.30
N GLN A 283 5.77 14.12 -7.94
CA GLN A 283 5.99 15.40 -7.25
C GLN A 283 6.53 15.22 -5.83
N ALA A 284 6.25 14.09 -5.17
CA ALA A 284 6.79 13.77 -3.86
C ALA A 284 8.28 13.39 -3.90
N LEU A 285 8.81 13.01 -5.07
CA LEU A 285 10.20 12.60 -5.21
C LEU A 285 11.16 13.82 -5.27
N PRO A 286 12.25 13.80 -4.49
CA PRO A 286 13.09 14.98 -4.28
C PRO A 286 13.94 15.38 -5.49
N ASN A 287 14.22 14.45 -6.40
CA ASN A 287 15.15 14.67 -7.50
C ASN A 287 14.69 14.01 -8.82
N GLN A 288 15.27 14.45 -9.93
CA GLN A 288 14.91 14.00 -11.28
C GLN A 288 15.29 12.53 -11.52
N ALA A 289 16.44 12.09 -11.00
CA ALA A 289 16.90 10.72 -11.17
C ALA A 289 15.92 9.70 -10.58
N ASP A 290 15.35 9.98 -9.40
CA ASP A 290 14.35 9.12 -8.77
C ASP A 290 13.04 9.08 -9.57
N ARG A 291 12.62 10.21 -10.15
CA ARG A 291 11.44 10.25 -11.05
C ARG A 291 11.65 9.39 -12.29
N GLU A 292 12.82 9.49 -12.93
CA GLU A 292 13.17 8.68 -14.10
C GLU A 292 13.25 7.19 -13.75
N ARG A 293 13.82 6.85 -12.59
CA ARG A 293 13.85 5.48 -12.06
C ARG A 293 12.45 4.94 -11.81
N LEU A 294 11.55 5.72 -11.20
CA LEU A 294 10.17 5.31 -10.98
C LEU A 294 9.45 5.03 -12.30
N HIS A 295 9.63 5.88 -13.32
CA HIS A 295 9.08 5.62 -14.65
C HIS A 295 9.67 4.37 -15.31
N ALA A 296 10.97 4.14 -15.17
CA ALA A 296 11.62 2.93 -15.70
C ALA A 296 11.10 1.66 -15.00
N GLU A 297 10.97 1.67 -13.68
CA GLU A 297 10.42 0.56 -12.90
C GLU A 297 8.94 0.32 -13.23
N THR A 298 8.15 1.38 -13.40
CA THR A 298 6.73 1.26 -13.82
C THR A 298 6.62 0.56 -15.17
N ARG A 299 7.45 0.96 -16.15
CA ARG A 299 7.51 0.27 -17.46
C ARG A 299 7.95 -1.18 -17.32
N ARG A 300 8.95 -1.47 -16.48
CA ARG A 300 9.41 -2.85 -16.21
C ARG A 300 8.28 -3.71 -15.66
N VAL A 301 7.49 -3.18 -14.71
CA VAL A 301 6.32 -3.86 -14.14
C VAL A 301 5.27 -4.13 -15.21
N LEU A 302 4.90 -3.12 -16.01
CA LEU A 302 3.93 -3.28 -17.09
C LEU A 302 4.38 -4.29 -18.15
N ASP A 303 5.65 -4.22 -18.58
CA ASP A 303 6.22 -5.16 -19.55
C ASP A 303 6.18 -6.59 -19.02
N ALA A 304 6.53 -6.81 -17.75
CA ALA A 304 6.46 -8.12 -17.12
C ALA A 304 5.01 -8.64 -17.04
N ILE A 305 4.05 -7.78 -16.67
CA ILE A 305 2.61 -8.13 -16.64
C ILE A 305 2.09 -8.48 -18.04
N HIS A 306 2.45 -7.71 -19.05
CA HIS A 306 2.00 -7.94 -20.42
C HIS A 306 2.61 -9.20 -21.04
N SER A 307 3.90 -9.43 -20.82
CA SER A 307 4.63 -10.59 -21.35
C SER A 307 4.45 -11.87 -20.55
N GLY A 308 4.02 -11.79 -19.28
CA GLY A 308 3.99 -12.92 -18.35
C GLY A 308 5.37 -13.33 -17.81
N ASP A 309 6.42 -12.57 -18.12
CA ASP A 309 7.79 -12.85 -17.66
C ASP A 309 8.08 -12.16 -16.31
N PHE A 310 7.52 -12.72 -15.24
CA PHE A 310 7.66 -12.15 -13.89
C PHE A 310 9.06 -12.33 -13.28
N LYS A 311 9.90 -13.19 -13.87
CA LYS A 311 11.32 -13.31 -13.48
C LYS A 311 12.06 -11.99 -13.63
N ARG A 312 11.63 -11.17 -14.61
CA ARG A 312 12.16 -9.80 -14.80
C ARG A 312 11.92 -8.89 -13.60
N LEU A 313 11.00 -9.24 -12.70
CA LEU A 313 10.71 -8.51 -11.46
C LEU A 313 11.48 -9.05 -10.25
N GLY A 314 12.28 -10.11 -10.41
CA GLY A 314 12.95 -10.80 -9.29
C GLY A 314 12.02 -11.71 -8.49
N LEU A 315 10.91 -12.12 -9.10
CA LEU A 315 9.92 -13.06 -8.58
C LEU A 315 10.11 -14.45 -9.20
#